data_AF-A0A9D6T8I0-F1
#
_entry.id   AF-A0A9D6T8I0-F1
#
_cell.length_a   1.000
_cell.length_b   1.000
_cell.length_c   1.000
_cell.angle_alpha   90.00
_cell.angle_beta   90.00
_cell.angle_gamma   90.00
#
_symmetry.space_group_name_H-M   'P 1'
#
loop_
_entity.id
_entity.type
_entity.pdbx_description
1 polymer ?
#
loop_
_entity_poly.entity_id
_entity_poly.type
_entity_poly.pdbx_seq_one_letter_code
_entity_poly.pdbx_strand_id
1 'polypeptide(L)'
;MPFFGAPASFPSGPSILARAAGAPLIPVFTPRLGTRHYAIRVGDRFSVPRETRALDRVMAEVVHLFEDTVRAFPTQWFQFAPFWPGGAAERQG
;
A
#
# COMPACT_ATOMS: atom_id res chain seq x y z
N MET A 1 -2.15 9.71 -0.57
CA MET A 1 -0.78 9.61 -1.12
C MET A 1 -0.87 9.51 -2.63
N PRO A 2 0.04 10.11 -3.41
CA PRO A 2 0.12 9.85 -4.85
C PRO A 2 0.31 8.35 -5.10
N PHE A 3 -0.49 7.77 -6.01
CA PHE A 3 -0.36 6.39 -6.47
C PHE A 3 -0.66 6.33 -7.97
N PHE A 4 0.32 5.94 -8.79
CA PHE A 4 0.30 6.04 -10.25
C PHE A 4 -0.10 7.43 -10.76
N GLY A 5 0.44 8.47 -10.12
CA GLY A 5 0.23 9.88 -10.52
C GLY A 5 -1.10 10.50 -10.08
N ALA A 6 -1.98 9.75 -9.40
CA ALA A 6 -3.25 10.28 -8.89
C ALA A 6 -3.36 10.11 -7.36
N PRO A 7 -4.06 11.00 -6.64
CA PRO A 7 -4.25 10.86 -5.19
C PRO A 7 -5.04 9.59 -4.85
N ALA A 8 -4.52 8.75 -3.96
CA ALA A 8 -5.20 7.55 -3.46
C ALA A 8 -5.19 7.50 -1.93
N SER A 9 -6.20 6.82 -1.38
CA SER A 9 -6.36 6.59 0.05
C SER A 9 -5.86 5.20 0.42
N PHE A 10 -4.87 5.13 1.32
CA PHE A 10 -4.36 3.88 1.86
C PHE A 10 -4.87 3.66 3.28
N PRO A 11 -5.17 2.41 3.68
CA PRO A 11 -5.66 2.12 5.01
C PRO A 11 -4.60 2.45 6.07
N SER A 12 -5.02 3.19 7.11
CA SER A 12 -4.15 3.55 8.24
C SER A 12 -4.04 2.47 9.32
N GLY A 13 -4.88 1.42 9.25
CA GLY A 13 -4.92 0.33 10.23
C GLY A 13 -3.55 -0.26 10.58
N PRO A 14 -2.71 -0.65 9.59
CA PRO A 14 -1.40 -1.22 9.85
C PRO A 14 -0.48 -0.30 10.67
N SER A 15 -0.43 1.00 10.35
CA SER A 15 0.41 1.95 11.10
C SER A 15 -0.15 2.24 12.50
N ILE A 16 -1.48 2.30 12.66
CA ILE A 16 -2.11 2.43 13.99
C ILE A 16 -1.75 1.25 14.88
N LEU A 17 -1.89 0.02 14.38
CA LEU A 17 -1.60 -1.20 15.14
C LEU A 17 -0.11 -1.34 15.47
N ALA A 18 0.77 -1.13 14.49
CA ALA A 18 2.21 -1.18 14.69
C ALA A 18 2.66 -0.17 15.77
N ARG A 19 2.13 1.05 15.74
CA ARG A 19 2.40 2.06 16.76
C ARG A 19 1.89 1.66 18.14
N ALA A 20 0.67 1.13 18.23
CA ALA A 20 0.09 0.69 19.50
C ALA A 20 0.87 -0.46 20.13
N ALA A 21 1.37 -1.38 19.30
CA ALA A 21 2.17 -2.52 19.74
C ALA A 21 3.66 -2.21 19.96
N GLY A 22 4.14 -1.01 19.59
CA GLY A 22 5.58 -0.70 19.57
C GLY A 22 6.36 -1.57 18.56
N ALA A 23 5.68 -2.06 17.54
CA ALA A 23 6.20 -3.00 16.54
C ALA A 23 6.59 -2.27 15.24
N PRO A 24 7.52 -2.84 14.45
CA PRO A 24 7.81 -2.31 13.13
C PRO A 24 6.66 -2.54 12.14
N LEU A 25 6.59 -1.69 11.13
CA LEU A 25 5.79 -1.91 9.93
C LEU A 25 6.69 -2.49 8.83
N ILE A 26 6.29 -3.61 8.24
CA ILE A 26 7.01 -4.26 7.14
C ILE A 26 6.00 -4.51 6.01
N PRO A 27 6.10 -3.83 4.86
CA PRO A 27 5.24 -4.09 3.72
C PRO A 27 5.66 -5.40 3.02
N VAL A 28 4.68 -6.24 2.68
CA VAL A 28 4.91 -7.55 2.07
C VAL A 28 3.96 -7.77 0.92
N PHE A 29 4.47 -8.37 -0.15
CA PHE A 29 3.71 -8.82 -1.30
C PHE A 29 3.99 -10.27 -1.65
N THR A 30 2.98 -10.97 -2.14
CA THR A 30 3.09 -12.38 -2.51
C THR A 30 2.60 -12.64 -3.94
N PRO A 31 3.25 -12.10 -4.98
CA PRO A 31 2.82 -12.32 -6.35
C PRO A 31 2.96 -13.80 -6.73
N ARG A 32 1.97 -14.29 -7.46
CA ARG A 32 1.96 -15.62 -8.07
C ARG A 32 2.82 -15.60 -9.33
N LEU A 33 3.81 -16.49 -9.39
CA LEU A 33 4.68 -16.69 -10.56
C LEU A 33 4.23 -17.88 -11.42
N GLY A 34 3.43 -18.79 -10.85
CA GLY A 34 2.92 -19.98 -11.55
C GLY A 34 2.02 -20.83 -10.67
N THR A 35 1.67 -22.03 -11.12
CA THR A 35 0.89 -22.98 -10.32
C THR A 35 1.67 -23.39 -9.08
N ARG A 36 1.14 -23.09 -7.90
CA ARG A 36 1.79 -23.33 -6.59
C ARG A 36 3.18 -22.68 -6.45
N HIS A 37 3.48 -21.66 -7.25
CA HIS A 37 4.76 -20.94 -7.21
C HIS A 37 4.50 -19.45 -7.00
N TYR A 38 5.07 -18.91 -5.91
CA TYR A 38 4.88 -17.54 -5.46
C TYR A 38 6.24 -16.95 -5.05
N ALA A 39 6.42 -15.66 -5.28
CA ALA A 39 7.51 -14.92 -4.63
C ALA A 39 6.98 -14.26 -3.36
N ILE A 40 7.87 -14.00 -2.40
CA ILE A 40 7.62 -13.08 -1.29
C ILE A 40 8.53 -11.88 -1.53
N ARG A 41 7.93 -10.71 -1.77
CA ARG A 41 8.67 -9.44 -1.82
C ARG A 41 8.47 -8.73 -0.50
N VAL A 42 9.56 -8.56 0.23
CA VAL A 42 9.57 -7.88 1.53
C VAL A 42 10.24 -6.53 1.33
N GLY A 43 9.56 -5.46 1.76
CA GLY A 43 10.17 -4.13 1.79
C GLY A 43 10.93 -3.88 3.09
N ASP A 44 11.37 -2.64 3.25
CA ASP A 44 12.12 -2.23 4.43
C ASP A 44 11.29 -2.32 5.72
N ARG A 45 12.02 -2.43 6.83
CA ARG A 45 11.46 -2.38 8.18
C ARG A 45 11.37 -0.93 8.64
N PHE A 46 10.16 -0.43 8.83
CA PHE A 46 9.93 0.93 9.30
C PHE A 46 9.57 0.97 10.78
N SER A 47 10.18 1.89 11.53
CA SER A 47 9.62 2.35 12.80
C SER A 47 8.44 3.26 12.52
N VAL A 48 7.35 3.15 13.27
CA VAL A 48 6.16 3.98 13.06
C VAL A 48 6.19 5.20 13.98
N PRO A 49 6.49 6.40 13.45
CA PRO A 49 6.60 7.60 14.27
C PRO A 49 5.23 8.08 14.76
N ARG A 50 5.24 8.87 15.84
CA ARG A 50 4.04 9.58 16.33
C ARG A 50 3.75 10.84 15.52
N GLU A 51 4.79 11.49 14.99
CA GLU A 51 4.66 12.69 14.18
C GLU A 51 4.08 12.37 12.80
N THR A 52 3.00 13.07 12.43
CA THR A 52 2.29 12.88 11.16
C THR A 52 3.20 13.00 9.94
N ARG A 53 4.05 14.04 9.87
CA ARG A 53 4.96 14.24 8.73
C ARG A 53 5.97 13.11 8.56
N ALA A 54 6.46 12.57 9.67
CA ALA A 54 7.37 11.43 9.63
C ALA A 54 6.63 10.14 9.21
N LEU A 55 5.36 9.99 9.62
CA LEU A 55 4.52 8.88 9.19
C LEU A 55 4.22 8.96 7.69
N ASP A 56 3.97 10.15 7.16
CA ASP A 56 3.72 10.36 5.72
C ASP A 56 4.92 9.92 4.87
N ARG A 57 6.15 10.15 5.34
CA ARG A 57 7.37 9.67 4.67
C ARG A 57 7.45 8.15 4.66
N VAL A 58 7.19 7.50 5.80
CA VAL A 58 7.13 6.03 5.89
C VAL A 58 6.07 5.48 4.93
N MET A 59 4.88 6.09 4.92
CA MET A 59 3.81 5.66 4.02
C MET A 59 4.15 5.92 2.55
N ALA A 60 4.89 6.96 2.21
CA ALA A 60 5.36 7.20 0.84
C ALA A 60 6.28 6.07 0.35
N GLU A 61 7.24 5.61 1.17
CA GLU A 61 8.11 4.47 0.82
C GLU A 61 7.31 3.17 0.64
N VAL A 62 6.34 2.93 1.53
CA VAL A 62 5.41 1.79 1.38
C VAL A 62 4.66 1.89 0.05
N VAL A 63 4.15 3.07 -0.30
CA VAL A 63 3.39 3.28 -1.54
C VAL A 63 4.27 3.12 -2.79
N HIS A 64 5.53 3.55 -2.76
CA HIS A 64 6.46 3.32 -3.87
C HIS A 64 6.69 1.82 -4.11
N LEU A 65 6.89 1.02 -3.05
CA LEU A 65 7.00 -0.43 -3.19
C LEU A 65 5.71 -1.06 -3.76
N PHE A 66 4.56 -0.50 -3.39
CA PHE A 66 3.27 -0.92 -3.92
C PHE A 66 3.20 -0.64 -5.43
N GLU A 67 3.58 0.56 -5.87
CA GLU A 67 3.60 0.92 -7.29
C GLU A 67 4.51 -0.01 -8.10
N ASP A 68 5.74 -0.26 -7.61
CA ASP A 68 6.69 -1.15 -8.27
C ASP A 68 6.16 -2.57 -8.39
N THR A 69 5.46 -3.06 -7.36
CA THR A 69 4.89 -4.40 -7.38
C THR A 69 3.67 -4.49 -8.29
N VAL A 70 2.77 -3.53 -8.24
CA VAL A 70 1.59 -3.49 -9.12
C VAL A 70 2.04 -3.30 -10.58
N ARG A 71 3.08 -2.53 -10.86
CA ARG A 71 3.64 -2.39 -12.21
C ARG A 71 4.21 -3.70 -12.75
N ALA A 72 4.87 -4.49 -11.89
CA ALA A 72 5.40 -5.81 -12.27
C ALA A 72 4.31 -6.89 -12.41
N PHE A 73 3.24 -6.80 -11.63
CA PHE A 73 2.15 -7.80 -11.58
C PHE A 73 0.75 -7.15 -11.66
N PRO A 74 0.42 -6.43 -12.74
CA PRO A 74 -0.77 -5.57 -12.79
C PRO A 74 -2.09 -6.33 -12.67
N THR A 75 -2.14 -7.57 -13.15
CA THR A 75 -3.34 -8.43 -13.07
C THR A 75 -3.57 -9.05 -11.69
N GLN A 76 -2.64 -8.85 -10.74
CA GLN A 76 -2.67 -9.42 -9.40
C GLN A 76 -2.98 -8.38 -8.32
N TRP A 77 -3.27 -7.14 -8.71
CA TRP A 77 -3.76 -6.11 -7.80
C TRP A 77 -5.27 -6.25 -7.63
N PHE A 78 -5.68 -7.01 -6.61
CA PHE A 78 -7.09 -7.30 -6.32
C PHE A 78 -7.79 -6.16 -5.56
N GLN A 79 -7.82 -4.96 -6.16
CA GLN A 79 -8.58 -3.81 -5.68
C GLN A 79 -9.82 -3.62 -6.56
N PHE A 80 -10.94 -4.20 -6.12
CA PHE A 80 -12.20 -4.17 -6.86
C PHE A 80 -13.10 -2.99 -6.46
N ALA A 81 -12.80 -2.31 -5.36
CA ALA A 81 -13.52 -1.11 -4.94
C ALA A 81 -12.92 0.14 -5.60
N PRO A 82 -13.70 1.23 -5.75
CA PRO A 82 -13.16 2.52 -6.17
C PRO A 82 -11.97 2.93 -5.29
N PHE A 83 -10.80 3.04 -5.90
CA PHE A 83 -9.55 3.28 -5.18
C PHE A 83 -9.06 4.74 -5.25
N TRP A 84 -9.32 5.38 -6.39
CA TRP A 84 -9.07 6.81 -6.58
C TRP A 84 -10.38 7.60 -6.42
N PRO A 85 -10.32 8.80 -5.82
CA PRO A 85 -11.45 9.74 -5.82
C PRO A 85 -11.89 10.03 -7.26
N GLY A 86 -13.20 10.01 -7.53
CA GLY A 86 -13.78 10.22 -8.87
C GLY A 86 -14.01 8.95 -9.71
N GLY A 87 -13.68 7.76 -9.21
CA GLY A 87 -13.96 6.50 -9.88
C GLY A 87 -15.42 6.03 -9.75
N ALA A 88 -16.18 6.05 -10.85
CA ALA A 88 -17.52 5.47 -11.10
C ALA A 88 -18.69 5.78 -10.12
N ALA A 89 -18.44 6.23 -8.89
CA ALA A 89 -19.46 6.56 -7.89
C ALA A 89 -19.95 8.02 -7.97
N GLU A 90 -19.38 8.84 -8.86
CA GLU A 90 -19.75 10.26 -9.04
C GLU A 90 -20.69 10.50 -10.24
N ARG A 91 -21.40 9.47 -10.70
CA ARG A 91 -22.55 9.61 -11.61
C ARG A 91 -23.86 9.37 -10.86
N GLN A 92 -24.20 10.27 -9.94
CA GLN A 92 -25.54 10.47 -9.41
C GLN A 92 -25.52 11.75 -8.57
N GLY A 93 -25.88 12.85 -9.22
CA GLY A 93 -26.13 14.17 -8.68
C GLY A 93 -26.87 14.95 -9.75
#